data_AF-A0A817XFS1-F1
#
_entry.id   AF-A0A817XFS1-F1
#
_cell.length_a   1.000
_cell.length_b   1.000
_cell.length_c   1.000
_cell.angle_alpha   90.00
_cell.angle_beta   90.00
_cell.angle_gamma   90.00
#
_symmetry.space_group_name_H-M   'P 1'
#
loop_
_entity.id
_entity.type
_entity.pdbx_description
1 polymer ?
#
loop_
_entity_poly.entity_id
_entity_poly.type
_entity_poly.pdbx_seq_one_letter_code
_entity_poly.pdbx_strand_id
1 'polypeptide(L)'
;MTVTIILQNDTTYTLLCENDYDMSCWSDGFNILLHKEMNSFYAQEEMELLLNLLCQLQILELDSPSIILPQYQLPFPVRLPPIRPVSSTSYVFFYTLNRSLIFNY
;
A
#
# COMPACT_ATOMS: atom_id res chain seq x y z
N MET A 1 -27.00 5.22 -20.83
CA MET A 1 -25.67 5.71 -21.28
C MET A 1 -25.02 4.67 -22.17
N THR A 2 -23.94 5.00 -22.88
CA THR A 2 -23.29 4.05 -23.82
C THR A 2 -21.77 4.12 -23.75
N VAL A 3 -21.10 2.97 -23.92
CA VAL A 3 -19.65 2.87 -24.14
C VAL A 3 -19.40 2.42 -25.57
N THR A 4 -18.57 3.15 -26.32
CA THR A 4 -18.22 2.80 -27.70
C THR A 4 -16.77 2.35 -27.76
N ILE A 5 -16.53 1.18 -28.34
CA ILE A 5 -15.22 0.58 -28.56
C ILE A 5 -14.92 0.70 -30.05
N ILE A 6 -13.79 1.32 -30.39
CA ILE A 6 -13.31 1.49 -31.76
C ILE A 6 -12.16 0.52 -31.99
N LEU A 7 -12.29 -0.34 -32.99
CA LEU A 7 -11.26 -1.30 -33.38
C LEU A 7 -10.53 -0.84 -34.65
N GLN A 8 -9.39 -1.46 -34.93
CA GLN A 8 -8.42 -1.05 -35.97
C GLN A 8 -8.99 -0.99 -37.41
N ASN A 9 -10.15 -1.59 -37.69
CA ASN A 9 -10.76 -1.64 -39.02
C ASN A 9 -11.99 -0.72 -39.16
N ASP A 10 -12.03 0.39 -38.40
CA ASP A 10 -13.20 1.29 -38.29
C ASP A 10 -14.49 0.58 -37.83
N THR A 11 -14.36 -0.63 -37.31
CA THR A 11 -15.46 -1.36 -36.71
C THR A 11 -15.69 -0.83 -35.31
N THR A 12 -16.94 -0.48 -35.03
CA THR A 12 -17.34 0.07 -33.73
C THR A 12 -18.37 -0.84 -33.09
N TYR A 13 -18.20 -1.07 -31.78
CA TYR A 13 -19.19 -1.73 -30.95
C TYR A 13 -19.68 -0.72 -29.92
N THR A 14 -20.99 -0.49 -29.90
CA THR A 14 -21.62 0.35 -28.88
C THR A 14 -22.36 -0.53 -27.90
N LEU A 15 -21.92 -0.49 -26.64
CA LEU A 15 -22.55 -1.14 -25.51
C LEU A 15 -23.56 -0.18 -24.88
N LEU A 16 -24.77 -0.66 -24.62
CA LEU A 16 -25.79 0.07 -23.86
C LEU A 16 -25.66 -0.31 -22.38
N CYS A 17 -25.48 0.69 -21.52
CA CYS A 17 -25.36 0.49 -20.08
C CYS A 17 -26.68 0.86 -19.39
N GLU A 18 -27.09 0.05 -18.42
CA GLU A 18 -28.35 0.23 -17.69
C GLU A 18 -28.28 1.42 -16.73
N ASN A 19 -27.09 1.72 -16.19
CA ASN A 19 -26.84 2.84 -15.29
C ASN A 19 -25.39 3.40 -15.44
N ASP A 20 -25.08 4.45 -14.69
CA ASP A 20 -23.76 5.11 -14.68
C ASP A 20 -22.64 4.26 -14.06
N TYR A 21 -22.99 3.40 -13.11
CA TYR A 21 -22.04 2.47 -12.49
C TYR A 21 -21.56 1.45 -13.52
N ASP A 22 -22.48 0.81 -14.25
CA ASP A 22 -22.15 -0.16 -15.29
C ASP A 22 -21.29 0.46 -16.39
N MET A 23 -21.62 1.69 -16.80
CA MET A 23 -20.83 2.44 -17.77
C MET A 23 -19.39 2.66 -17.28
N SER A 24 -19.24 3.03 -16.01
CA SER A 24 -17.94 3.22 -15.36
C SER A 24 -17.14 1.92 -15.26
N CYS A 25 -17.79 0.82 -14.90
CA CYS A 25 -17.17 -0.50 -14.86
C CYS A 25 -16.67 -0.94 -16.23
N TRP A 26 -17.48 -0.75 -17.28
CA TRP A 26 -17.06 -1.07 -18.65
C TRP A 26 -15.90 -0.17 -19.09
N SER A 27 -15.97 1.15 -18.87
CA SER A 27 -14.90 2.06 -19.29
C SER A 27 -13.57 1.74 -18.60
N ASP A 28 -13.60 1.52 -17.30
CA ASP A 28 -12.39 1.23 -16.52
C ASP A 28 -11.88 -0.19 -16.78
N GLY A 29 -12.76 -1.16 -16.95
CA GLY A 29 -12.39 -2.51 -17.39
C GLY A 29 -11.65 -2.49 -18.73
N PHE A 30 -12.14 -1.74 -19.72
CA PHE A 30 -11.43 -1.58 -20.99
C PHE A 30 -10.12 -0.80 -20.83
N ASN A 31 -10.08 0.23 -19.97
CA ASN A 31 -8.82 0.94 -19.69
C ASN A 31 -7.76 -0.01 -19.14
N ILE A 32 -8.09 -0.86 -18.17
CA ILE A 32 -7.17 -1.87 -17.63
C ILE A 32 -6.66 -2.81 -18.73
N LEU A 33 -7.57 -3.33 -19.57
CA LEU A 33 -7.21 -4.24 -20.68
C LEU A 33 -6.28 -3.56 -21.70
N LEU A 34 -6.37 -2.24 -21.84
CA LEU A 34 -5.52 -1.42 -22.69
C LEU A 34 -4.28 -0.86 -21.96
N HIS A 35 -4.01 -1.32 -20.73
CA HIS A 35 -2.92 -0.83 -19.88
C HIS A 35 -2.99 0.70 -19.61
N LYS A 36 -4.20 1.22 -19.47
CA LYS A 36 -4.50 2.60 -19.07
C LYS A 36 -5.03 2.64 -17.65
N GLU A 37 -4.95 3.82 -17.05
CA GLU A 37 -5.48 4.08 -15.71
C GLU A 37 -7.01 4.05 -15.70
N MET A 38 -7.57 3.60 -14.58
CA MET A 38 -8.99 3.73 -14.26
C MET A 38 -9.27 5.19 -13.91
N ASN A 39 -10.33 5.75 -14.49
CA ASN A 39 -10.65 7.18 -14.35
C ASN A 39 -12.08 7.42 -13.86
N SER A 40 -12.88 6.38 -13.63
CA SER A 40 -14.23 6.59 -13.15
C SER A 40 -14.27 7.11 -11.72
N PHE A 41 -15.31 7.89 -11.42
CA PHE A 41 -15.59 8.39 -10.08
C PHE A 41 -15.71 7.25 -9.06
N TYR A 42 -16.40 6.17 -9.42
CA TYR A 42 -16.58 5.00 -8.55
C TYR A 42 -15.26 4.31 -8.22
N ALA A 43 -14.37 4.13 -9.20
CA ALA A 43 -13.06 3.54 -8.95
C ALA A 43 -12.19 4.41 -8.03
N GLN A 44 -12.29 5.74 -8.15
CA GLN A 44 -11.58 6.67 -7.26
C GLN A 44 -12.13 6.61 -5.82
N GLU A 45 -13.45 6.62 -5.66
CA GLU A 45 -14.11 6.55 -4.35
C GLU A 45 -13.82 5.22 -3.64
N GLU A 46 -13.91 4.09 -4.35
CA GLU A 46 -13.56 2.78 -3.81
C GLU A 46 -12.09 2.72 -3.40
N MET A 47 -11.18 3.27 -4.21
CA MET A 47 -9.76 3.32 -3.88
C MET A 47 -9.48 4.19 -2.65
N GLU A 48 -10.11 5.35 -2.52
CA GLU A 48 -9.98 6.21 -1.34
C GLU A 48 -10.46 5.49 -0.07
N LEU A 49 -11.61 4.81 -0.14
CA LEU A 49 -12.15 4.04 0.96
C LEU A 49 -11.19 2.91 1.39
N LEU A 50 -10.69 2.14 0.42
CA LEU A 50 -9.76 1.04 0.67
C LEU A 50 -8.44 1.55 1.27
N LEU A 51 -7.88 2.64 0.73
CA LEU A 51 -6.67 3.26 1.25
C LEU A 51 -6.86 3.78 2.68
N ASN A 52 -8.00 4.40 2.97
CA ASN A 52 -8.30 4.88 4.31
C ASN A 52 -8.36 3.71 5.31
N LEU A 53 -9.05 2.62 4.97
CA LEU A 53 -9.10 1.43 5.81
C LEU A 53 -7.69 0.83 6.03
N LEU A 54 -6.88 0.72 4.98
CA LEU A 54 -5.50 0.23 5.07
C LEU A 54 -4.65 1.12 5.99
N CYS A 55 -4.74 2.44 5.85
CA CYS A 55 -4.04 3.39 6.71
C CYS A 55 -4.49 3.26 8.18
N GLN A 56 -5.79 3.13 8.43
CA GLN A 56 -6.31 2.93 9.79
C GLN A 56 -5.77 1.65 10.43
N LEU A 57 -5.72 0.54 9.68
CA LEU A 57 -5.13 -0.71 10.17
C LEU A 57 -3.64 -0.57 10.50
N GLN A 58 -2.87 0.13 9.67
CA GLN A 58 -1.45 0.40 9.94
C GLN A 58 -1.24 1.29 11.17
N ILE A 59 -2.12 2.29 11.38
CA ILE A 59 -2.07 3.12 12.59
C ILE A 59 -2.37 2.28 13.84
N LEU A 60 -3.34 1.37 13.77
CA LEU A 60 -3.62 0.45 14.88
C LEU A 60 -2.42 -0.44 15.24
N GLU A 61 -1.62 -0.86 14.26
CA GLU A 61 -0.35 -1.57 14.52
C GLU A 61 0.69 -0.68 15.23
N LEU A 62 0.66 0.64 14.97
CA LEU A 62 1.55 1.63 15.57
C LEU A 62 1.03 2.20 16.90
N ASP A 63 -0.23 1.96 17.28
CA ASP A 63 -0.88 2.49 18.50
C ASP A 63 -0.40 1.80 19.80
N SER A 64 0.83 1.27 19.78
CA SER A 64 1.55 0.95 21.01
C SER A 64 1.93 2.28 21.69
N PRO A 65 1.75 2.42 23.01
CA PRO A 65 1.81 3.70 23.74
C PRO A 65 3.18 4.42 23.75
N SER A 66 4.14 3.94 22.97
CA SER A 66 5.52 4.41 22.84
C SER A 66 5.87 4.95 21.45
N ILE A 67 4.95 4.94 20.48
CA ILE A 67 5.22 5.36 19.09
C ILE A 67 4.63 6.74 18.85
N ILE A 68 5.49 7.75 18.77
CA ILE A 68 5.14 9.08 18.26
C ILE A 68 5.34 9.01 16.74
N LEU A 69 4.29 9.27 15.95
CA LEU A 69 4.42 9.39 14.50
C LEU A 69 5.44 10.49 14.18
N PRO A 70 6.54 10.18 13.48
CA PRO A 70 7.57 11.16 13.24
C PRO A 70 7.04 12.22 12.25
N GLN A 71 6.95 13.47 12.71
CA GLN A 71 6.52 14.61 11.88
C GLN A 71 7.53 14.98 10.78
N TYR A 72 8.74 14.41 10.84
CA TYR A 72 9.81 14.55 9.86
C TYR A 72 10.42 13.16 9.61
N GLN A 73 10.90 12.91 8.40
CA GLN A 73 11.70 11.71 8.14
C GLN A 73 12.88 11.69 9.11
N LEU A 74 12.93 10.68 9.99
CA LEU A 74 14.08 10.49 10.86
C LEU A 74 15.30 10.28 9.95
N PRO A 75 16.40 11.02 10.17
CA PRO A 75 17.60 10.81 9.38
C PRO A 75 17.99 9.34 9.52
N PHE A 76 18.20 8.65 8.39
CA PHE A 76 18.74 7.30 8.42
C PHE A 76 20.01 7.31 9.28
N PRO A 77 20.15 6.38 10.25
CA PRO A 77 21.32 6.37 11.10
C PRO A 77 22.55 6.22 10.21
N VAL A 78 23.37 7.27 10.17
CA VAL A 78 24.71 7.20 9.59
C VAL A 78 25.42 6.12 10.42
N ARG A 79 25.77 5.00 9.79
CA ARG A 79 26.61 3.98 10.45
C ARG A 79 27.85 4.69 10.96
N LEU A 80 27.93 4.91 12.28
CA LEU A 80 29.18 5.33 12.91
C LEU A 80 30.22 4.28 12.52
N PRO A 81 31.44 4.68 12.10
CA PRO A 81 32.49 3.71 11.82
C PRO A 81 32.65 2.83 13.08
N PRO A 82 32.80 1.50 12.91
CA PRO A 82 32.83 0.58 14.03
C PRO A 82 33.87 1.08 15.05
N ILE A 83 33.40 1.38 16.26
CA ILE A 83 34.30 1.67 17.38
C ILE A 83 35.20 0.45 17.48
N ARG A 84 36.50 0.64 17.23
CA ARG A 84 37.49 -0.43 17.29
C ARG A 84 37.34 -1.11 18.65
N PRO A 85 37.08 -2.43 18.72
CA PRO A 85 37.05 -3.12 19.99
C PRO A 85 38.44 -3.01 20.60
N VAL A 86 38.53 -2.42 21.79
CA VAL A 86 39.72 -2.57 22.62
C VAL A 86 39.68 -4.02 23.10
N SER A 87 40.58 -4.82 22.54
CA SER A 87 40.80 -6.27 22.76
C SER A 87 39.64 -7.23 22.40
N SER A 88 39.80 -7.87 21.24
CA SER A 88 39.49 -9.29 20.90
C SER A 88 38.60 -10.04 21.90
N THR A 89 37.36 -10.44 21.62
CA THR A 89 36.80 -11.06 20.41
C THR A 89 35.28 -11.08 20.56
N SER A 90 34.56 -10.79 19.47
CA SER A 90 33.10 -10.95 19.26
C SER A 90 32.27 -9.68 19.38
N TYR A 91 31.81 -9.19 18.23
CA TYR A 91 30.61 -8.34 18.16
C TYR A 91 29.42 -9.18 18.65
N VAL A 92 28.85 -8.82 19.79
CA VAL A 92 27.63 -9.48 20.27
C VAL A 92 26.43 -8.80 19.61
N PHE A 93 25.87 -9.45 18.59
CA PHE A 93 24.54 -9.12 18.11
C PHE A 93 23.52 -9.70 19.08
N PHE A 94 22.81 -8.85 19.81
CA PHE A 94 21.68 -9.29 20.64
C PHE A 94 20.44 -9.46 19.78
N TYR A 95 20.28 -10.63 19.16
CA TYR A 95 18.98 -11.08 18.68
C TYR A 95 18.57 -12.31 19.48
N THR A 96 17.77 -12.13 20.53
CA THR A 96 17.08 -13.24 21.19
C THR A 96 15.61 -13.18 20.82
N LEU A 97 15.31 -13.75 19.65
CA LEU A 97 13.96 -14.05 19.22
C LEU A 97 13.61 -15.41 19.85
N ASN A 98 12.89 -15.41 20.97
CA ASN A 98 11.72 -16.28 21.22
C ASN A 98 11.35 -16.41 22.70
N ARG A 99 10.04 -16.20 22.92
CA ARG A 99 9.12 -16.95 23.77
C ARG A 99 9.54 -17.34 25.19
N SER A 100 8.56 -17.06 26.05
CA SER A 100 8.18 -17.75 27.29
C SER A 100 9.01 -17.50 28.54
N LEU A 101 8.32 -16.81 29.46
CA LEU A 101 8.19 -17.12 30.88
C LEU A 101 9.42 -16.94 31.76
N ILE A 102 9.33 -15.97 32.66
CA ILE A 102 9.91 -16.12 34.00
C ILE A 102 8.87 -15.66 35.02
N PHE A 103 8.18 -16.62 35.64
CA PHE A 103 7.79 -16.49 37.04
C PHE A 103 8.94 -17.09 37.86
N ASN A 104 9.46 -16.25 38.76
CA ASN A 104 10.55 -16.53 39.67
C ASN A 104 10.19 -17.60 40.72
N TYR A 105 11.21 -18.32 41.19
CA TYR A 105 11.52 -18.41 42.61
C TYR A 105 13.02 -18.27 42.82
#